data_AF-A0A3N9S1U6-F1
#
_entry.id   AF-A0A3N9S1U6-F1
#
_cell.length_a   1.000
_cell.length_b   1.000
_cell.length_c   1.000
_cell.angle_alpha   90.00
_cell.angle_beta   90.00
_cell.angle_gamma   90.00
#
_symmetry.space_group_name_H-M   'P 1'
#
loop_
_entity.id
_entity.type
_entity.pdbx_description
1 polymer ?
#
loop_
_entity_poly.entity_id
_entity_poly.type
_entity_poly.pdbx_seq_one_letter_code
_entity_poly.pdbx_strand_id
1 'polypeptide(L)'
;MSVHALLNEADLPRPCPFAGRRTEESLHDFLLRRHGEIEGELALLREQSSLQEHALHAANVCAHRRAQWLIAAAALDACLCLAIFLGFALGALPSWLALLAVAGLGAGNLLGLAMPAAERVLAVSLRRPQP
;
A
#
# COMPACT_ATOMS: atom_id res chain seq x y z
N MET A 1 -10.82 -5.85 7.00
CA MET A 1 -11.79 -5.43 8.03
C MET A 1 -13.18 -5.68 7.48
N SER A 2 -13.98 -6.49 8.18
CA SER A 2 -15.26 -7.04 7.70
C SER A 2 -16.41 -6.05 7.93
N VAL A 3 -17.27 -5.88 6.91
CA VAL A 3 -18.49 -5.04 6.90
C VAL A 3 -19.48 -5.41 8.02
N HIS A 4 -19.37 -6.62 8.59
CA HIS A 4 -20.17 -7.04 9.75
C HIS A 4 -19.89 -6.25 11.04
N ALA A 5 -18.80 -5.49 11.13
CA ALA A 5 -18.54 -4.63 12.29
C ALA A 5 -19.42 -3.37 12.34
N LEU A 6 -20.01 -2.93 11.21
CA LEU A 6 -20.77 -1.68 11.13
C LEU A 6 -22.24 -1.81 11.59
N LEU A 7 -22.80 -3.02 11.64
CA LEU A 7 -24.21 -3.25 12.01
C LEU A 7 -24.43 -3.53 13.50
N ASN A 8 -23.37 -3.71 14.29
CA ASN A 8 -23.43 -4.01 15.72
C ASN A 8 -23.33 -2.74 16.61
N GLU A 9 -23.29 -1.54 16.03
CA GLU A 9 -23.15 -0.28 16.79
C GLU A 9 -24.46 0.25 17.40
N ALA A 10 -25.61 -0.37 17.11
CA ALA A 10 -26.91 0.11 17.57
C ALA A 10 -27.17 -0.08 19.09
N ASP A 11 -26.38 -0.93 19.78
CA ASP A 11 -26.56 -1.30 21.19
C ASP A 11 -25.47 -0.75 22.13
N LEU A 12 -24.60 0.14 21.67
CA LEU A 12 -23.65 0.81 22.57
C LEU A 12 -24.42 1.80 23.47
N PRO A 13 -24.29 1.71 24.81
CA PRO A 13 -24.91 2.67 25.71
C PRO A 13 -24.38 4.06 25.35
N ARG A 14 -25.27 4.94 24.87
CA ARG A 14 -24.92 6.32 24.54
C ARG A 14 -24.34 6.96 25.81
N PRO A 15 -23.05 7.36 25.82
CA PRO A 15 -22.47 7.97 26.99
C PRO A 15 -23.25 9.26 27.29
N CYS A 16 -23.67 9.43 28.53
CA CYS A 16 -24.40 10.62 28.96
C CYS A 16 -23.55 11.87 28.64
N PRO A 17 -24.08 12.87 27.92
CA PRO A 17 -23.32 14.06 27.54
C PRO A 17 -22.86 14.91 28.74
N PHE A 18 -23.45 14.68 29.92
CA PHE A 18 -23.11 15.33 31.18
C PHE A 18 -22.22 14.47 32.10
N ALA A 19 -21.84 13.27 31.66
CA ALA A 19 -20.90 12.44 32.41
C ALA A 19 -19.58 13.23 32.58
N GLY A 20 -19.18 13.47 33.84
CA GLY A 20 -17.96 14.24 34.16
C GLY A 20 -18.17 15.72 34.50
N ARG A 21 -19.41 16.24 34.58
CA ARG A 21 -19.67 17.55 35.18
C ARG A 21 -19.40 17.51 36.69
N ARG A 22 -18.66 18.50 37.20
CA ARG A 22 -18.42 18.63 38.65
C ARG A 22 -19.63 19.29 39.33
N THR A 23 -19.92 18.93 40.58
CA THR A 23 -21.09 19.45 41.31
C THR A 23 -21.05 20.97 41.49
N GLU A 24 -19.85 21.54 41.68
CA GLU A 24 -19.62 22.98 41.86
C GLU A 24 -19.49 23.77 40.55
N GLU A 25 -19.51 23.10 39.40
CA GLU A 25 -19.25 23.71 38.11
C GLU A 25 -20.55 24.20 37.46
N SER A 26 -20.58 25.46 37.02
CA SER A 26 -21.71 26.00 36.27
C SER A 26 -21.89 25.23 34.97
N LEU A 27 -23.12 25.16 34.46
CA LEU A 27 -23.37 24.48 33.18
C LEU A 27 -22.56 25.12 32.03
N HIS A 28 -22.39 26.44 32.07
CA HIS A 28 -21.64 27.18 31.06
C HIS A 28 -20.15 26.81 31.06
N ASP A 29 -19.52 26.79 32.24
CA ASP A 29 -18.10 26.45 32.38
C ASP A 29 -17.82 25.00 31.97
N PHE A 30 -18.74 24.09 32.32
CA PHE A 30 -18.66 22.69 31.89
C PHE A 30 -18.70 22.56 30.36
N LEU A 31 -19.61 23.27 29.68
CA LEU A 31 -19.72 23.23 28.22
C LEU A 31 -18.48 23.81 27.55
N LEU A 32 -17.91 24.91 28.07
CA LEU A 32 -16.67 25.49 27.54
C LEU A 32 -15.48 24.53 27.69
N ARG A 33 -15.32 23.91 28.86
CA ARG A 33 -14.26 22.92 29.07
C ARG A 33 -14.41 21.72 28.14
N ARG A 34 -15.61 21.14 28.06
CA ARG A 34 -15.88 19.99 27.16
C ARG A 34 -15.69 20.38 25.70
N HIS A 35 -16.02 21.60 25.30
CA HIS A 35 -15.76 22.07 23.94
C HIS A 35 -14.25 22.09 23.64
N GLY A 36 -13.43 22.64 24.55
CA GLY A 36 -11.97 22.63 24.39
C GLY A 36 -11.36 21.23 24.39
N GLU A 37 -11.87 20.32 25.22
CA GLU A 37 -11.46 18.90 25.21
C GLU A 37 -11.80 18.23 23.86
N ILE A 38 -13.02 18.44 23.34
CA ILE A 38 -13.46 17.93 22.03
C ILE A 38 -12.63 18.53 20.89
N GLU A 39 -12.29 19.82 20.94
CA GLU A 39 -11.40 20.45 19.96
C GLU A 39 -9.99 19.83 19.98
N GLY A 40 -9.47 19.53 21.16
CA GLY A 40 -8.19 18.82 21.32
C GLY A 40 -8.24 17.41 20.73
N GLU A 41 -9.28 16.63 21.04
CA GLU A 41 -9.50 15.30 20.46
C GLU A 41 -9.65 15.35 18.94
N LEU A 42 -10.40 16.32 18.41
CA LEU A 42 -10.55 16.54 16.97
C LEU A 42 -9.23 16.90 16.29
N ALA A 43 -8.37 17.71 16.93
CA ALA A 43 -7.07 18.05 16.41
C ALA A 43 -6.17 16.79 16.30
N LEU A 44 -6.14 15.96 17.33
CA LEU A 44 -5.40 14.69 17.31
C LEU A 44 -5.93 13.73 16.24
N LEU A 45 -7.25 13.58 16.12
CA LEU A 45 -7.86 12.72 15.10
C LEU A 45 -7.57 13.22 13.68
N ARG A 46 -7.56 14.53 13.45
CA ARG A 46 -7.18 15.12 12.16
C ARG A 46 -5.72 14.86 11.83
N GLU A 47 -4.83 15.00 12.81
CA GLU A 47 -3.41 14.67 12.63
C GLU A 47 -3.24 13.20 12.26
N GLN A 48 -3.87 12.28 13.00
CA GLN A 48 -3.85 10.85 12.70
C GLN A 48 -4.41 10.52 11.32
N SER A 49 -5.55 11.12 10.95
CA SER A 49 -6.14 10.98 9.61
C SER A 49 -5.17 11.44 8.53
N SER A 50 -4.51 12.59 8.73
CA SER A 50 -3.53 13.10 7.76
C SER A 50 -2.35 12.15 7.59
N LEU A 51 -1.84 11.56 8.68
CA LEU A 51 -0.76 10.58 8.63
C LEU A 51 -1.19 9.29 7.91
N GLN A 52 -2.41 8.83 8.15
CA GLN A 52 -2.98 7.66 7.46
C GLN A 52 -3.16 7.90 5.97
N GLU A 53 -3.63 9.08 5.56
CA GLU A 53 -3.76 9.45 4.15
C GLU A 53 -2.42 9.43 3.43
N HIS A 54 -1.37 10.01 4.03
CA HIS A 54 -0.02 9.97 3.47
C HIS A 54 0.50 8.53 3.35
N ALA A 55 0.30 7.70 4.38
CA ALA A 55 0.70 6.29 4.36
C ALA A 55 -0.05 5.50 3.28
N LEU A 56 -1.35 5.71 3.14
CA LEU A 56 -2.18 5.07 2.12
C LEU A 56 -1.76 5.51 0.72
N HIS A 57 -1.49 6.80 0.52
CA HIS A 57 -1.01 7.32 -0.76
C HIS A 57 0.33 6.68 -1.15
N ALA A 58 1.28 6.61 -0.21
CA ALA A 58 2.56 5.94 -0.44
C ALA A 58 2.39 4.45 -0.77
N ALA A 59 1.50 3.75 -0.05
CA ALA A 59 1.19 2.34 -0.31
C ALA A 59 0.58 2.13 -1.71
N ASN A 60 -0.35 3.01 -2.11
CA ASN A 60 -0.98 2.97 -3.44
C ASN A 60 0.04 3.21 -4.56
N VAL A 61 0.93 4.20 -4.41
CA VAL A 61 2.00 4.43 -5.39
C VAL A 61 2.92 3.21 -5.52
N CYS A 62 3.29 2.58 -4.40
CA CYS A 62 4.08 1.36 -4.40
C CYS A 62 3.35 0.19 -5.08
N ALA A 63 2.06 0.02 -4.79
CA ALA A 63 1.24 -1.02 -5.38
C ALA A 63 1.09 -0.83 -6.89
N HIS A 64 0.89 0.42 -7.35
CA HIS A 64 0.76 0.74 -8.76
C HIS A 64 2.06 0.44 -9.52
N ARG A 65 3.22 0.87 -9.00
CA ARG A 65 4.52 0.53 -9.60
C ARG A 65 4.75 -0.97 -9.66
N ARG A 66 4.43 -1.70 -8.58
CA ARG A 66 4.54 -3.17 -8.56
C ARG A 66 3.65 -3.82 -9.62
N ALA A 67 2.42 -3.36 -9.77
CA ALA A 67 1.51 -3.86 -10.80
C ALA A 67 2.06 -3.62 -12.21
N GLN A 68 2.62 -2.44 -12.48
CA GLN A 68 3.27 -2.13 -13.77
C GLN A 68 4.43 -3.08 -14.07
N TRP A 69 5.31 -3.34 -13.10
CA TRP A 69 6.42 -4.28 -13.26
C TRP A 69 5.93 -5.71 -13.55
N LEU A 70 4.89 -6.17 -12.85
CA LEU A 70 4.30 -7.50 -13.07
C LEU A 70 3.66 -7.62 -14.46
N ILE A 71 2.95 -6.59 -14.93
CA ILE A 71 2.36 -6.57 -16.26
C ILE A 71 3.45 -6.59 -17.35
N ALA A 72 4.51 -5.79 -17.17
CA ALA A 72 5.64 -5.77 -18.12
C ALA A 72 6.34 -7.13 -18.19
N ALA A 73 6.56 -7.79 -17.05
CA ALA A 73 7.14 -9.13 -17.00
C ALA A 73 6.24 -10.16 -17.71
N ALA A 74 4.93 -10.17 -17.42
CA ALA A 74 3.98 -11.06 -18.07
C ALA A 74 3.88 -10.83 -19.59
N ALA A 75 3.98 -9.58 -20.05
CA ALA A 75 3.98 -9.25 -21.48
C ALA A 75 5.25 -9.74 -22.18
N LEU A 76 6.41 -9.59 -21.55
CA LEU A 76 7.68 -10.13 -22.06
C LEU A 76 7.64 -11.67 -22.13
N ASP A 77 7.12 -12.32 -21.09
CA ASP A 77 6.92 -13.77 -21.06
C ASP A 77 6.05 -14.25 -22.23
N ALA A 78 4.92 -13.58 -22.46
CA ALA A 78 4.02 -13.91 -23.56
C ALA A 78 4.70 -13.75 -24.93
N CYS A 79 5.43 -12.65 -25.16
CA CYS A 79 6.15 -12.43 -26.42
C CYS A 79 7.24 -13.48 -26.68
N LEU A 80 8.00 -13.86 -25.65
CA LEU A 80 9.06 -14.85 -25.77
C LEU A 80 8.49 -16.26 -25.96
N CYS A 81 7.44 -16.63 -25.24
CA CYS A 81 6.71 -17.89 -25.46
C CYS A 81 6.20 -18.00 -26.90
N LEU A 82 5.62 -16.92 -27.44
CA LEU A 82 5.16 -16.86 -28.81
C LEU A 82 6.33 -17.01 -29.81
N ALA A 83 7.45 -16.33 -29.57
CA ALA A 83 8.63 -16.41 -30.43
C ALA A 83 9.25 -17.81 -30.46
N ILE A 84 9.35 -18.48 -29.30
CA ILE A 84 9.83 -19.87 -29.20
C ILE A 84 8.88 -20.81 -29.95
N PHE A 85 7.56 -20.67 -29.72
CA PHE A 85 6.56 -21.49 -30.40
C PHE A 85 6.63 -21.32 -31.92
N LEU A 86 6.68 -20.08 -32.41
CA LEU A 86 6.76 -19.77 -33.83
C LEU A 86 8.06 -20.32 -34.44
N GLY A 87 9.18 -20.19 -33.73
CA GLY A 87 10.48 -20.70 -34.17
C GLY A 87 10.55 -22.22 -34.25
N PHE A 88 9.92 -22.94 -33.31
CA PHE A 88 9.75 -24.39 -33.38
C PHE A 88 8.80 -24.79 -34.52
N ALA A 89 7.67 -24.10 -34.68
CA ALA A 89 6.68 -24.38 -35.71
C ALA A 89 7.24 -24.19 -37.13
N LEU A 90 8.13 -23.20 -37.31
CA LEU A 90 8.82 -22.93 -38.58
C LEU A 90 10.09 -23.78 -38.78
N GLY A 91 10.44 -24.65 -37.82
CA GLY A 91 11.66 -25.47 -37.88
C GLY A 91 12.97 -24.67 -37.87
N ALA A 92 12.90 -23.40 -37.47
CA ALA A 92 13.99 -22.43 -37.59
C ALA A 92 14.88 -22.34 -36.33
N LEU A 93 14.42 -22.88 -35.20
CA LEU A 93 15.07 -22.68 -33.91
C LEU A 93 15.75 -23.97 -33.40
N PRO A 94 17.09 -23.97 -33.25
CA PRO A 94 17.78 -25.10 -32.63
C PRO A 94 17.49 -25.17 -31.13
N SER A 95 17.41 -26.37 -30.58
CA SER A 95 16.93 -26.65 -29.22
C SER A 95 17.68 -25.92 -28.10
N TRP A 96 18.98 -25.63 -28.29
CA TRP A 96 19.79 -24.90 -27.31
C TRP A 96 19.42 -23.41 -27.20
N LEU A 97 18.95 -22.77 -28.27
CA LEU A 97 18.48 -21.38 -28.24
C LEU A 97 17.15 -21.25 -27.49
N ALA A 98 16.27 -22.25 -27.60
CA ALA A 98 15.04 -22.30 -26.82
C ALA A 98 15.32 -22.44 -25.32
N LEU A 99 16.33 -23.23 -24.93
CA LEU A 99 16.75 -23.37 -23.53
C LEU A 99 17.31 -22.06 -22.96
N LEU A 100 18.11 -21.32 -23.73
CA LEU A 100 18.62 -20.00 -23.31
C LEU A 100 17.49 -18.98 -23.16
N ALA A 101 16.49 -19.02 -24.04
CA ALA A 101 15.32 -18.13 -23.94
C ALA A 101 14.50 -18.43 -22.68
N VAL A 102 14.26 -19.70 -22.35
CA VAL A 102 13.57 -20.12 -21.11
C VAL A 102 14.38 -19.77 -19.86
N ALA A 103 15.70 -19.94 -19.88
CA ALA A 103 16.57 -19.56 -18.77
C ALA A 103 16.60 -18.02 -18.57
N GLY A 104 16.68 -17.26 -19.66
CA GLY A 104 16.58 -15.81 -19.65
C GLY A 104 15.24 -15.31 -19.13
N LEU A 105 14.14 -15.99 -19.49
CA LEU A 105 12.80 -15.75 -18.94
C LEU A 105 12.76 -15.95 -17.43
N GLY A 106 13.24 -17.09 -16.95
CA GLY A 106 13.29 -17.38 -15.51
C GLY A 106 14.11 -16.34 -14.74
N ALA A 107 15.26 -15.95 -15.27
CA ALA A 107 16.11 -14.92 -14.67
C ALA A 107 15.46 -13.52 -14.69
N GLY A 108 14.84 -13.14 -15.82
CA GLY A 108 14.14 -11.87 -15.98
C GLY A 108 12.93 -11.74 -15.05
N ASN A 109 12.16 -12.81 -14.87
CA ASN A 109 11.04 -12.84 -13.94
C ASN A 109 11.49 -12.74 -12.48
N LEU A 110 12.55 -13.45 -12.10
CA LEU A 110 13.14 -13.33 -10.77
C LEU A 110 13.64 -11.91 -10.49
N LEU A 111 14.24 -11.26 -11.49
CA LEU A 111 14.63 -9.85 -11.43
C LEU A 111 13.42 -8.92 -11.30
N GLY A 112 12.36 -9.11 -12.09
CA GLY A 112 11.12 -8.32 -11.99
C GLY A 112 10.42 -8.48 -10.63
N LEU A 113 10.46 -9.66 -10.04
CA LEU A 113 9.95 -9.94 -8.70
C LEU A 113 10.84 -9.36 -7.59
N ALA A 114 12.16 -9.31 -7.80
CA ALA A 114 13.12 -8.75 -6.86
C ALA A 114 13.27 -7.22 -6.97
N MET A 115 12.87 -6.62 -8.10
CA MET A 115 13.03 -5.19 -8.36
C MET A 115 12.37 -4.25 -7.34
N PRO A 116 11.19 -4.56 -6.78
CA PRO A 116 10.60 -3.77 -5.70
C PRO A 116 11.47 -3.72 -4.43
N ALA A 117 12.29 -4.74 -4.17
CA ALA A 117 13.25 -4.76 -3.08
C ALA A 117 14.53 -4.00 -3.45
N ALA A 118 15.00 -4.13 -4.69
CA ALA A 118 16.16 -3.40 -5.20
C ALA A 118 15.92 -1.88 -5.22
N GLU A 119 14.75 -1.41 -5.65
CA GLU A 119 14.39 0.02 -5.64
C GLU A 119 14.45 0.61 -4.22
N ARG A 120 14.03 -0.14 -3.19
CA ARG A 120 14.12 0.29 -1.79
C ARG A 120 15.57 0.42 -1.33
N VAL A 121 16.42 -0.53 -1.67
CA VAL A 121 17.85 -0.51 -1.31
C VAL A 121 18.58 0.63 -2.03
N LEU A 122 18.29 0.84 -3.32
CA LEU A 122 18.83 1.96 -4.10
C LEU A 122 18.38 3.32 -3.55
N ALA A 123 17.10 3.48 -3.21
CA ALA A 123 16.57 4.70 -2.62
C ALA A 123 17.21 5.04 -1.26
N VAL A 124 17.50 4.03 -0.43
CA VAL A 124 18.23 4.20 0.83
C VAL A 124 19.70 4.58 0.59
N SER A 125 20.32 3.97 -0.42
CA SER A 125 21.73 4.22 -0.75
C SER A 125 21.96 5.62 -1.34
N LEU A 126 21.02 6.11 -2.16
CA LEU A 126 21.05 7.44 -2.76
C LEU A 126 20.68 8.57 -1.78
N ARG A 127 20.04 8.26 -0.64
CA ARG A 127 19.75 9.23 0.43
C ARG A 127 20.90 9.46 1.40
N ARG A 128 22.01 8.71 1.30
CA ARG A 128 23.19 9.02 2.12
C ARG A 128 23.81 10.33 1.60
N PRO A 129 23.95 11.37 2.45
CA PRO A 129 24.73 12.54 2.07
C PRO A 129 26.15 12.06 1.76
N GLN A 130 26.69 12.48 0.60
CA GLN A 130 28.10 12.26 0.30
C GLN A 130 28.95 12.99 1.36
N PRO A 131 30.06 12.39 1.82
CA PRO A 131 30.95 12.99 2.80
C PRO A 131 31.64 14.26 2.29
#